data_AF-A0A7V4AP12-F1
#
_entry.id   AF-A0A7V4AP12-F1
#
_cell.length_a   1.000
_cell.length_b   1.000
_cell.length_c   1.000
_cell.angle_alpha   90.00
_cell.angle_beta   90.00
_cell.angle_gamma   90.00
#
_symmetry.space_group_name_H-M   'P 1'
#
loop_
_entity.id
_entity.type
_entity.pdbx_description
1 polymer ?
#
loop_
_entity_poly.entity_id
_entity_poly.type
_entity_poly.pdbx_seq_one_letter_code
_entity_poly.pdbx_strand_id
1 'polypeptide(L)'
;YHAVVDALERVNRGESVLFLATAKYLLEELKAELLLRGEPYANPYAPHRHAFNLFPQGARSAWEKARSFLFPNRIAADVKAWTKHVSSKVFAVKGEEARRYIESFPDEEKVGDDHPIWNVFRPEHRPHAVGRDVSWLLDHLLGNAPKTMRQSLMVALKSPEAVLQGRARVWLGTIHSVKGGEADWVYVWPGYTRKAAREHPDQLHRLFYVAATRARKGLVLMDQGKAPHAYPWPAVREEVEVDVW
;
A
#
# COMPACT_ATOMS: atom_id res chain seq x y z
N TYR A 1 18.40 -6.18 0.45
CA TYR A 1 17.15 -6.38 1.22
C TYR A 1 17.35 -6.48 2.74
N HIS A 2 18.57 -6.33 3.28
CA HIS A 2 18.81 -6.33 4.73
C HIS A 2 17.99 -5.29 5.50
N ALA A 3 17.84 -4.07 4.97
CA ALA A 3 17.06 -3.01 5.63
C ALA A 3 15.58 -3.36 5.84
N VAL A 4 14.96 -4.11 4.92
CA VAL A 4 13.55 -4.54 5.08
C VAL A 4 13.46 -5.61 6.17
N VAL A 5 14.42 -6.53 6.23
CA VAL A 5 14.46 -7.56 7.28
C VAL A 5 14.64 -6.91 8.66
N ASP A 6 15.63 -6.03 8.82
CA ASP A 6 15.86 -5.28 10.06
C ASP A 6 14.62 -4.46 10.46
N ALA A 7 13.98 -3.77 9.51
CA ALA A 7 12.73 -3.05 9.76
C ALA A 7 11.60 -3.96 10.26
N LEU A 8 11.42 -5.13 9.66
CA LEU A 8 10.36 -6.06 10.07
C LEU A 8 10.64 -6.68 11.44
N GLU A 9 11.91 -6.94 11.78
CA GLU A 9 12.29 -7.38 13.13
C GLU A 9 11.91 -6.33 14.19
N ARG A 10 12.12 -5.04 13.90
CA ARG A 10 11.73 -3.92 14.78
C ARG A 10 10.22 -3.78 14.90
N VAL A 11 9.50 -3.89 13.79
CA VAL A 11 8.03 -3.92 13.76
C VAL A 11 7.51 -5.07 14.64
N ASN A 12 8.12 -6.25 14.58
CA ASN A 12 7.73 -7.40 15.39
C ASN A 12 7.98 -7.19 16.89
N ARG A 13 8.88 -6.28 17.27
CA ARG A 13 9.10 -5.82 18.65
C ARG A 13 8.12 -4.72 19.08
N GLY A 14 7.18 -4.34 18.23
CA GLY A 14 6.20 -3.28 18.49
C GLY A 14 6.74 -1.87 18.24
N GLU A 15 7.88 -1.73 17.57
CA GLU A 15 8.48 -0.43 17.25
C GLU A 15 7.94 0.11 15.94
N SER A 16 7.76 1.44 15.88
CA SER A 16 7.36 2.12 14.65
C SER A 16 8.56 2.32 13.71
N VAL A 17 8.38 1.96 12.45
CA VAL A 17 9.40 2.07 11.41
C VAL A 17 8.94 2.96 10.27
N LEU A 18 9.80 3.89 9.84
CA LEU A 18 9.54 4.84 8.77
C LEU A 18 10.67 4.87 7.73
N PHE A 19 10.33 4.61 6.48
CA PHE A 19 11.22 4.74 5.33
C PHE A 19 11.03 6.08 4.62
N LEU A 20 12.11 6.83 4.43
CA LEU A 20 12.11 8.15 3.80
C LEU A 20 13.02 8.23 2.58
N ALA A 21 12.53 8.93 1.57
CA ALA A 21 13.30 9.31 0.39
C ALA A 21 12.97 10.75 -0.03
N THR A 22 13.80 11.33 -0.89
CA THR A 22 13.53 12.68 -1.43
C THR A 22 12.38 12.70 -2.44
N ALA A 23 12.15 11.58 -3.14
CA ALA A 23 11.16 11.45 -4.20
C ALA A 23 10.42 10.10 -4.15
N LYS A 24 9.15 10.09 -4.60
CA LYS A 24 8.28 8.90 -4.56
C LYS A 24 8.87 7.69 -5.30
N TYR A 25 9.49 7.91 -6.46
CA TYR A 25 9.96 6.82 -7.32
C TYR A 25 11.06 5.97 -6.65
N LEU A 26 11.83 6.56 -5.73
CA LEU A 26 12.85 5.86 -4.94
C LEU A 26 12.25 4.84 -3.96
N LEU A 27 10.95 4.91 -3.70
CA LEU A 27 10.25 4.00 -2.80
C LEU A 27 9.58 2.83 -3.54
N GLU A 28 9.59 2.80 -4.88
CA GLU A 28 8.83 1.79 -5.62
C GLU A 28 9.42 0.38 -5.46
N GLU A 29 10.74 0.24 -5.34
CA GLU A 29 11.40 -1.04 -5.06
C GLU A 29 11.08 -1.55 -3.65
N LEU A 30 11.10 -0.65 -2.65
CA LEU A 30 10.66 -0.96 -1.30
C LEU A 30 9.20 -1.44 -1.27
N LYS A 31 8.29 -0.74 -1.97
CA LYS A 31 6.88 -1.15 -2.05
C LYS A 31 6.73 -2.52 -2.68
N ALA A 32 7.46 -2.78 -3.77
CA ALA A 32 7.41 -4.09 -4.44
C ALA A 32 7.87 -5.21 -3.50
N GLU A 33 8.95 -4.99 -2.74
CA GLU A 33 9.46 -5.96 -1.77
C GLU A 33 8.48 -6.21 -0.61
N LEU A 34 7.90 -5.14 -0.04
CA LEU A 34 6.91 -5.27 1.03
C LEU A 34 5.69 -6.06 0.55
N LEU A 35 5.19 -5.78 -0.66
CA LEU A 35 4.08 -6.52 -1.25
C LEU A 35 4.43 -7.99 -1.54
N LEU A 36 5.65 -8.28 -1.99
CA LEU A 36 6.13 -9.65 -2.21
C LEU A 36 6.11 -10.45 -0.90
N ARG A 37 6.42 -9.78 0.22
CA ARG A 37 6.39 -10.34 1.59
C ARG A 37 4.99 -10.36 2.22
N GLY A 38 3.98 -9.75 1.59
CA GLY A 38 2.65 -9.63 2.18
C GLY A 38 2.58 -8.60 3.31
N GLU A 39 3.48 -7.62 3.32
CA GLU A 39 3.50 -6.56 4.33
C GLU A 39 2.83 -5.29 3.79
N PRO A 40 1.71 -4.84 4.38
CA PRO A 40 1.07 -3.59 3.99
C PRO A 40 1.92 -2.38 4.41
N TYR A 41 1.88 -1.32 3.59
CA TYR A 41 2.56 -0.05 3.85
C TYR A 41 1.58 1.13 3.89
N ALA A 42 1.91 2.16 4.67
CA ALA A 42 1.13 3.39 4.76
C ALA A 42 2.00 4.63 4.99
N ASN A 43 1.35 5.79 4.95
CA ASN A 43 1.87 7.03 5.50
C ASN A 43 0.80 7.63 6.43
N PRO A 44 0.91 7.44 7.75
CA PRO A 44 -0.08 7.96 8.70
C PRO A 44 -0.13 9.49 8.71
N TYR A 45 0.93 10.17 8.26
CA TYR A 45 1.02 11.62 8.16
C TYR A 45 0.45 12.18 6.85
N ALA A 46 0.14 11.32 5.89
CA ALA A 46 -0.49 11.68 4.62
C ALA A 46 -1.49 10.60 4.18
N PRO A 47 -2.55 10.33 4.98
CA PRO A 47 -3.40 9.14 4.81
C PRO A 47 -4.26 9.16 3.53
N HIS A 48 -4.50 10.35 2.98
CA HIS A 48 -5.23 10.54 1.72
C HIS A 48 -4.33 10.33 0.48
N ARG A 49 -3.00 10.27 0.63
CA ARG A 49 -2.09 10.14 -0.52
C ARG A 49 -1.96 8.68 -0.93
N HIS A 50 -2.75 8.27 -1.93
CA HIS A 50 -2.72 6.91 -2.51
C HIS A 50 -1.32 6.42 -2.91
N ALA A 51 -0.41 7.34 -3.24
CA ALA A 51 0.97 7.03 -3.57
C ALA A 51 1.77 6.35 -2.45
N PHE A 52 1.38 6.55 -1.19
CA PHE A 52 2.09 6.07 0.00
C PHE A 52 1.26 5.13 0.86
N ASN A 53 0.00 4.87 0.49
CA ASN A 53 -0.91 4.07 1.28
C ASN A 53 -1.47 2.94 0.43
N LEU A 54 -1.29 1.70 0.88
CA LEU A 54 -1.99 0.56 0.30
C LEU A 54 -3.50 0.65 0.58
N PHE A 55 -3.86 1.14 1.77
CA PHE A 55 -5.23 1.38 2.24
C PHE A 55 -5.45 2.88 2.52
N PRO A 56 -5.57 3.73 1.49
CA PRO A 56 -5.75 5.17 1.66
C PRO A 56 -7.12 5.51 2.26
N GLN A 57 -7.19 6.60 3.03
CA GLN A 57 -8.47 7.15 3.48
C GLN A 57 -9.21 7.83 2.31
N GLY A 58 -10.52 7.53 2.16
CA GLY A 58 -11.40 8.18 1.19
C GLY A 58 -12.27 7.21 0.37
N ALA A 59 -13.52 7.64 0.11
CA ALA A 59 -14.64 6.81 -0.36
C ALA A 59 -14.65 6.42 -1.86
N ARG A 60 -13.57 6.68 -2.62
CA ARG A 60 -13.46 6.29 -4.05
C ARG A 60 -12.13 5.65 -4.44
N SER A 61 -11.41 5.08 -3.49
CA SER A 61 -10.08 4.53 -3.73
C SER A 61 -10.12 3.18 -4.46
N ALA A 62 -9.05 2.87 -5.19
CA ALA A 62 -8.88 1.53 -5.77
C ALA A 62 -8.87 0.41 -4.72
N TRP A 63 -8.52 0.75 -3.46
CA TRP A 63 -8.61 -0.15 -2.31
C TRP A 63 -10.06 -0.56 -2.04
N GLU A 64 -11.04 0.33 -2.15
CA GLU A 64 -12.43 -0.03 -1.82
C GLU A 64 -13.03 -1.10 -2.71
N LYS A 65 -12.53 -1.23 -3.93
CA LYS A 65 -12.91 -2.31 -4.85
C LYS A 65 -12.37 -3.66 -4.40
N ALA A 66 -11.18 -3.69 -3.79
CA ALA A 66 -10.67 -4.89 -3.13
C ALA A 66 -11.41 -5.12 -1.81
N ARG A 67 -11.62 -4.06 -1.02
CA ARG A 67 -12.33 -4.09 0.27
C ARG A 67 -13.74 -4.64 0.10
N SER A 68 -14.46 -4.27 -0.96
CA SER A 68 -15.83 -4.75 -1.19
C SER A 68 -15.91 -6.25 -1.46
N PHE A 69 -14.83 -6.86 -1.93
CA PHE A 69 -14.72 -8.30 -2.08
C PHE A 69 -14.24 -8.98 -0.80
N LEU A 70 -13.21 -8.43 -0.16
CA LEU A 70 -12.58 -8.99 1.04
C LEU A 70 -13.51 -8.89 2.27
N PHE A 71 -14.08 -7.71 2.50
CA PHE A 71 -14.90 -7.34 3.65
C PHE A 71 -16.19 -6.65 3.18
N PRO A 72 -17.09 -7.38 2.50
CA PRO A 72 -18.34 -6.82 2.01
C PRO A 72 -19.27 -6.41 3.15
N ASN A 73 -20.04 -5.35 2.91
CA ASN A 73 -21.24 -5.04 3.68
C ASN A 73 -22.44 -5.94 3.31
N ARG A 74 -22.22 -6.88 2.38
CA ARG A 74 -23.20 -7.81 1.80
C ARG A 74 -24.34 -7.06 1.12
N ILE A 75 -23.97 -6.10 0.26
CA ILE A 75 -24.91 -5.32 -0.56
C ILE A 75 -24.53 -5.33 -2.04
N ALA A 76 -25.46 -4.99 -2.94
CA ALA A 76 -25.22 -5.01 -4.38
C ALA A 76 -24.08 -4.07 -4.81
N ALA A 77 -23.92 -2.92 -4.14
CA ALA A 77 -22.79 -2.02 -4.37
C ALA A 77 -21.42 -2.71 -4.22
N ASP A 78 -21.30 -3.68 -3.31
CA ASP A 78 -20.05 -4.41 -3.12
C ASP A 78 -19.73 -5.25 -4.36
N VAL A 79 -20.73 -5.95 -4.90
CA VAL A 79 -20.64 -6.79 -6.09
C VAL A 79 -20.31 -5.97 -7.33
N LYS A 80 -20.98 -4.82 -7.51
CA LYS A 80 -20.73 -3.88 -8.61
C LYS A 80 -19.28 -3.37 -8.61
N ALA A 81 -18.73 -3.10 -7.42
CA ALA A 81 -17.42 -2.48 -7.29
C ALA A 81 -16.27 -3.33 -7.88
N TRP A 82 -16.32 -4.66 -7.75
CA TRP A 82 -15.28 -5.57 -8.25
C TRP A 82 -15.62 -6.24 -9.60
N THR A 83 -16.89 -6.48 -9.92
CA THR A 83 -17.30 -7.22 -11.15
C THR A 83 -17.00 -6.47 -12.46
N LYS A 84 -16.88 -5.15 -12.42
CA LYS A 84 -16.39 -4.36 -13.56
C LYS A 84 -14.92 -4.63 -13.92
N HIS A 85 -14.16 -5.26 -13.02
CA HIS A 85 -12.73 -5.52 -13.16
C HIS A 85 -12.39 -6.99 -13.44
N VAL A 86 -13.38 -7.87 -13.57
CA VAL A 86 -13.16 -9.28 -13.91
C VAL A 86 -13.41 -9.58 -15.39
N SER A 87 -12.75 -10.62 -15.88
CA SER A 87 -12.87 -11.14 -17.24
C SER A 87 -14.31 -11.51 -17.58
N SER A 88 -14.76 -11.22 -18.81
CA SER A 88 -16.09 -11.63 -19.26
C SER A 88 -16.30 -13.14 -19.28
N LYS A 89 -15.20 -13.93 -19.28
CA LYS A 89 -15.22 -15.39 -19.27
C LYS A 89 -15.89 -15.97 -18.02
N VAL A 90 -15.97 -15.21 -16.92
CA VAL A 90 -16.60 -15.70 -15.68
C VAL A 90 -18.13 -15.71 -15.74
N PHE A 91 -18.72 -15.01 -16.72
CA PHE A 91 -20.17 -14.86 -16.85
C PHE A 91 -20.77 -15.90 -17.80
N ALA A 92 -22.01 -16.31 -17.52
CA ALA A 92 -22.79 -17.21 -18.35
C ALA A 92 -23.36 -16.52 -19.60
N VAL A 93 -23.48 -15.19 -19.56
CA VAL A 93 -23.93 -14.33 -20.65
C VAL A 93 -22.81 -13.41 -21.13
N LYS A 94 -23.08 -12.56 -22.14
CA LYS A 94 -22.10 -11.56 -22.58
C LYS A 94 -21.72 -10.64 -21.42
N GLY A 95 -20.45 -10.29 -21.30
CA GLY A 95 -19.96 -9.52 -20.15
C GLY A 95 -20.61 -8.13 -19.97
N GLU A 96 -21.13 -7.52 -21.05
CA GLU A 96 -21.90 -6.27 -20.95
C GLU A 96 -23.30 -6.50 -20.37
N GLU A 97 -23.99 -7.53 -20.86
CA GLU A 97 -25.30 -7.96 -20.37
C GLU A 97 -25.22 -8.37 -18.90
N ALA A 98 -24.18 -9.12 -18.54
CA ALA A 98 -23.92 -9.52 -17.17
C ALA A 98 -23.80 -8.32 -16.22
N ARG A 99 -23.00 -7.32 -16.63
CA ARG A 99 -22.82 -6.10 -15.84
C ARG A 99 -24.09 -5.28 -15.78
N ARG A 100 -24.85 -5.19 -16.87
CA ARG A 100 -26.16 -4.50 -16.88
C ARG A 100 -27.14 -5.14 -15.91
N TYR A 101 -27.17 -6.47 -15.83
CA TYR A 101 -27.97 -7.20 -14.85
C TYR A 101 -27.51 -6.94 -13.41
N ILE A 102 -26.20 -6.94 -13.14
CA ILE A 102 -25.65 -6.60 -11.82
C ILE A 102 -26.00 -5.14 -11.43
N GLU A 103 -25.93 -4.20 -12.40
CA GLU A 103 -26.23 -2.79 -12.19
C GLU A 103 -27.72 -2.50 -11.97
N SER A 104 -28.63 -3.40 -12.36
CA SER A 104 -30.08 -3.18 -12.17
C SER A 104 -30.57 -3.31 -10.74
N PHE A 105 -29.78 -3.92 -9.85
CA PHE A 105 -30.10 -4.01 -8.42
C PHE A 105 -29.74 -2.69 -7.71
N PRO A 106 -30.60 -2.11 -6.85
CA PRO A 106 -30.26 -0.97 -6.00
C PRO A 106 -29.00 -1.20 -5.16
N ASP A 107 -28.20 -0.15 -4.96
CA ASP A 107 -26.88 -0.27 -4.30
C ASP A 107 -26.96 -0.84 -2.88
N GLU A 108 -28.01 -0.50 -2.13
CA GLU A 108 -28.25 -0.93 -0.75
C GLU A 108 -28.90 -2.31 -0.63
N GLU A 109 -29.28 -2.94 -1.75
CA GLU A 109 -29.95 -4.24 -1.75
C GLU A 109 -29.06 -5.31 -1.11
N LYS A 110 -29.64 -6.07 -0.18
CA LYS A 110 -28.93 -7.08 0.59
C LYS A 110 -28.64 -8.31 -0.27
N VAL A 111 -27.37 -8.66 -0.37
CA VAL A 111 -26.90 -9.80 -1.16
C VAL A 111 -26.47 -10.92 -0.21
N GLY A 112 -27.37 -11.88 -0.03
CA GLY A 112 -27.07 -13.18 0.58
C GLY A 112 -26.45 -14.17 -0.41
N ASP A 113 -26.10 -15.36 0.07
CA ASP A 113 -25.39 -16.37 -0.72
C ASP A 113 -26.28 -16.94 -1.86
N ASP A 114 -27.60 -16.98 -1.67
CA ASP A 114 -28.59 -17.44 -2.67
C ASP A 114 -29.17 -16.31 -3.55
N HIS A 115 -28.63 -15.10 -3.46
CA HIS A 115 -29.17 -13.94 -4.15
C HIS A 115 -29.13 -14.08 -5.69
N PRO A 116 -30.18 -13.67 -6.45
CA PRO A 116 -30.23 -13.84 -7.91
C PRO A 116 -29.09 -13.17 -8.69
N ILE A 117 -28.45 -12.14 -8.12
CA ILE A 117 -27.25 -11.49 -8.69
C ILE A 117 -26.14 -12.49 -9.05
N TRP A 118 -26.07 -13.63 -8.35
CA TRP A 118 -25.07 -14.68 -8.58
C TRP A 118 -25.37 -15.55 -9.81
N ASN A 119 -26.60 -15.51 -10.33
CA ASN A 119 -27.03 -16.34 -11.47
C ASN A 119 -26.34 -15.94 -12.78
N VAL A 120 -25.80 -14.73 -12.84
CA VAL A 120 -25.04 -14.22 -13.99
C VAL A 120 -23.69 -14.90 -14.17
N PHE A 121 -23.14 -15.48 -13.10
CA PHE A 121 -21.89 -16.22 -13.13
C PHE A 121 -22.13 -17.65 -13.63
N ARG A 122 -21.14 -18.19 -14.36
CA ARG A 122 -21.17 -19.60 -14.76
C ARG A 122 -21.16 -20.51 -13.54
N PRO A 123 -21.76 -21.72 -13.61
CA PRO A 123 -21.81 -22.65 -12.49
C PRO A 123 -20.45 -22.94 -11.85
N GLU A 124 -19.38 -23.06 -12.66
CA GLU A 124 -18.02 -23.31 -12.19
C GLU A 124 -17.36 -22.12 -11.47
N HIS A 125 -17.85 -20.90 -11.68
CA HIS A 125 -17.29 -19.68 -11.08
C HIS A 125 -18.13 -19.15 -9.91
N ARG A 126 -19.42 -19.48 -9.87
CA ARG A 126 -20.36 -18.97 -8.87
C ARG A 126 -19.91 -19.26 -7.43
N PRO A 127 -19.49 -20.48 -7.05
CA PRO A 127 -19.07 -20.77 -5.68
C PRO A 127 -17.89 -19.90 -5.22
N HIS A 128 -16.95 -19.59 -6.12
CA HIS A 128 -15.80 -18.75 -5.82
C HIS A 128 -16.20 -17.27 -5.62
N ALA A 129 -17.13 -16.77 -6.45
CA ALA A 129 -17.66 -15.42 -6.31
C ALA A 129 -18.44 -15.24 -4.99
N VAL A 130 -19.31 -16.20 -4.64
CA VAL A 130 -20.09 -16.21 -3.40
C VAL A 130 -19.18 -16.40 -2.18
N GLY A 131 -18.26 -17.35 -2.26
CA GLY A 131 -17.30 -17.68 -1.21
C GLY A 131 -16.20 -16.63 -1.01
N ARG A 132 -16.11 -15.62 -1.89
CA ARG A 132 -15.10 -14.55 -1.87
C ARG A 132 -13.68 -15.10 -1.94
N ASP A 133 -13.48 -16.05 -2.85
CA ASP A 133 -12.17 -16.63 -3.11
C ASP A 133 -11.22 -15.60 -3.74
N VAL A 134 -10.22 -15.19 -2.94
CA VAL A 134 -9.23 -14.17 -3.31
C VAL A 134 -8.34 -14.65 -4.46
N SER A 135 -7.98 -15.93 -4.49
CA SER A 135 -7.17 -16.50 -5.57
C SER A 135 -7.94 -16.46 -6.87
N TRP A 136 -9.20 -16.91 -6.84
CA TRP A 136 -10.08 -16.86 -8.00
C TRP A 136 -10.23 -15.43 -8.54
N LEU A 137 -10.45 -14.44 -7.67
CA LEU A 137 -10.57 -13.05 -8.13
C LEU A 137 -9.27 -12.59 -8.80
N LEU A 138 -8.11 -12.86 -8.21
CA LEU A 138 -6.80 -12.49 -8.77
C LEU A 138 -6.55 -13.07 -10.16
N ASP A 139 -6.92 -14.34 -10.36
CA ASP A 139 -6.75 -15.07 -11.62
C ASP A 139 -7.65 -14.53 -12.74
N HIS A 140 -8.81 -13.95 -12.38
CA HIS A 140 -9.80 -13.46 -13.33
C HIS A 140 -9.82 -11.93 -13.47
N LEU A 141 -8.94 -11.20 -12.78
CA LEU A 141 -8.80 -9.75 -12.94
C LEU A 141 -8.32 -9.39 -14.35
N LEU A 142 -8.99 -8.41 -14.97
CA LEU A 142 -8.54 -7.79 -16.21
C LEU A 142 -7.16 -7.13 -16.04
N GLY A 143 -6.39 -7.07 -17.12
CA GLY A 143 -5.07 -6.40 -17.11
C GLY A 143 -5.13 -4.91 -16.75
N ASN A 144 -6.26 -4.26 -17.04
CA ASN A 144 -6.52 -2.85 -16.69
C ASN A 144 -7.14 -2.66 -15.29
N ALA A 145 -7.27 -3.72 -14.49
CA ALA A 145 -7.74 -3.60 -13.11
C ALA A 145 -6.83 -2.64 -12.31
N PRO A 146 -7.38 -1.84 -11.39
CA PRO A 146 -6.58 -0.89 -10.63
C PRO A 146 -5.40 -1.56 -9.91
N LYS A 147 -4.20 -1.02 -10.07
CA LYS A 147 -2.96 -1.57 -9.48
C LYS A 147 -3.11 -1.86 -7.97
N THR A 148 -3.62 -0.89 -7.21
CA THR A 148 -3.82 -1.03 -5.75
C THR A 148 -4.82 -2.12 -5.39
N MET A 149 -5.85 -2.37 -6.22
CA MET A 149 -6.80 -3.47 -6.00
C MET A 149 -6.05 -4.81 -6.06
N ARG A 150 -5.29 -5.03 -7.13
CA ARG A 150 -4.46 -6.25 -7.30
C ARG A 150 -3.46 -6.40 -6.15
N GLN A 151 -2.74 -5.33 -5.80
CA GLN A 151 -1.77 -5.35 -4.70
C GLN A 151 -2.42 -5.69 -3.36
N SER A 152 -3.60 -5.13 -3.06
CA SER A 152 -4.32 -5.39 -1.82
C SER A 152 -4.79 -6.85 -1.72
N LEU A 153 -5.29 -7.41 -2.82
CA LEU A 153 -5.69 -8.82 -2.90
C LEU A 153 -4.48 -9.76 -2.74
N MET A 154 -3.32 -9.42 -3.33
CA MET A 154 -2.08 -10.19 -3.15
C MET A 154 -1.61 -10.20 -1.69
N VAL A 155 -1.71 -9.05 -1.01
CA VAL A 155 -1.39 -8.97 0.43
C VAL A 155 -2.41 -9.76 1.24
N ALA A 156 -3.70 -9.68 0.91
CA ALA A 156 -4.74 -10.46 1.59
C ALA A 156 -4.54 -11.98 1.46
N LEU A 157 -4.00 -12.46 0.33
CA LEU A 157 -3.69 -13.88 0.14
C LEU A 157 -2.50 -14.35 0.99
N LYS A 158 -1.51 -13.47 1.23
CA LYS A 158 -0.29 -13.79 1.99
C LYS A 158 -0.46 -13.57 3.49
N SER A 159 -1.14 -12.50 3.87
CA SER A 159 -1.27 -12.00 5.24
C SER A 159 -2.69 -11.46 5.48
N PRO A 160 -3.72 -12.32 5.54
CA PRO A 160 -5.11 -11.91 5.73
C PRO A 160 -5.31 -11.00 6.95
N GLU A 161 -4.64 -11.31 8.06
CA GLU A 161 -4.72 -10.59 9.33
C GLU A 161 -4.22 -9.15 9.19
N ALA A 162 -3.16 -8.93 8.41
CA ALA A 162 -2.60 -7.61 8.18
C ALA A 162 -3.58 -6.69 7.42
N VAL A 163 -4.38 -7.28 6.53
CA VAL A 163 -5.43 -6.55 5.79
C VAL A 163 -6.67 -6.34 6.67
N LEU A 164 -7.06 -7.34 7.48
CA LEU A 164 -8.17 -7.26 8.43
C LEU A 164 -7.96 -6.18 9.49
N GLN A 165 -6.74 -6.05 10.00
CA GLN A 165 -6.40 -5.01 10.99
C GLN A 165 -6.38 -3.60 10.38
N GLY A 166 -6.38 -3.49 9.04
CA GLY A 166 -6.41 -2.21 8.32
C GLY A 166 -5.23 -1.28 8.61
N ARG A 167 -4.16 -1.79 9.25
CA ARG A 167 -3.07 -0.99 9.76
C ARG A 167 -1.75 -1.46 9.18
N ALA A 168 -1.13 -0.62 8.37
CA ALA A 168 0.23 -0.86 7.93
C ALA A 168 1.21 -0.61 9.08
N ARG A 169 2.10 -1.57 9.30
CA ARG A 169 3.14 -1.51 10.33
C ARG A 169 4.45 -0.92 9.83
N VAL A 170 4.64 -0.90 8.51
CA VAL A 170 5.76 -0.23 7.85
C VAL A 170 5.27 1.08 7.25
N TRP A 171 5.85 2.20 7.70
CA TRP A 171 5.53 3.51 7.15
C TRP A 171 6.53 3.91 6.08
N LEU A 172 6.06 4.60 5.05
CA LEU A 172 6.92 5.15 4.00
C LEU A 172 6.42 6.47 3.48
N GLY A 173 7.33 7.32 3.00
CA GLY A 173 6.96 8.60 2.44
C GLY A 173 8.13 9.33 1.82
N THR A 174 7.83 10.42 1.11
CA THR A 174 8.88 11.42 0.90
C THR A 174 9.12 12.20 2.18
N ILE A 175 10.33 12.72 2.36
CA ILE A 175 10.68 13.56 3.52
C ILE A 175 9.66 14.70 3.71
N HIS A 176 9.22 15.33 2.61
CA HIS A 176 8.18 16.35 2.62
C HIS A 176 6.81 15.84 3.10
N SER A 177 6.45 14.59 2.79
CA SER A 177 5.13 14.02 3.11
C SER A 177 4.97 13.61 4.56
N VAL A 178 6.03 13.66 5.37
CA VAL A 178 6.05 13.24 6.77
C VAL A 178 6.43 14.38 7.71
N LYS A 179 6.36 15.64 7.23
CA LYS A 179 6.72 16.82 8.03
C LYS A 179 5.88 16.85 9.31
N GLY A 180 6.54 16.93 10.46
CA GLY A 180 5.88 16.90 11.78
C GLY A 180 5.61 15.51 12.33
N GLY A 181 5.87 14.44 11.57
CA GLY A 181 5.79 13.06 12.05
C GLY A 181 7.06 12.58 12.73
N GLU A 182 7.04 11.37 13.27
CA GLU A 182 8.19 10.69 13.87
C GLU A 182 8.01 9.17 13.90
N ALA A 183 9.09 8.42 14.09
CA ALA A 183 9.06 6.98 14.29
C ALA A 183 10.24 6.57 15.19
N ASP A 184 10.16 5.39 15.80
CA ASP A 184 11.28 4.87 16.62
C ASP A 184 12.50 4.68 15.74
N TRP A 185 12.32 4.09 14.56
CA TRP A 185 13.39 3.85 13.60
C TRP A 185 13.07 4.49 12.26
N VAL A 186 14.05 5.24 11.73
CA VAL A 186 13.92 5.92 10.44
C VAL A 186 15.02 5.47 9.50
N TYR A 187 14.65 5.00 8.32
CA TYR A 187 15.55 4.59 7.25
C TYR A 187 15.53 5.66 6.17
N VAL A 188 16.68 6.24 5.84
CA VAL A 188 16.74 7.37 4.89
C VAL A 188 17.61 7.03 3.70
N TRP A 189 17.02 7.06 2.50
CA TRP A 189 17.79 7.11 1.26
C TRP A 189 18.41 8.49 1.07
N PRO A 190 19.76 8.60 0.96
CA PRO A 190 20.45 9.86 0.70
C PRO A 190 20.25 10.34 -0.73
N GLY A 191 19.71 9.49 -1.60
CA GLY A 191 19.55 9.75 -3.02
C GLY A 191 18.66 10.96 -3.34
N TYR A 192 19.12 11.83 -4.23
CA TYR A 192 18.33 12.95 -4.77
C TYR A 192 18.52 13.16 -6.27
N THR A 193 17.57 13.85 -6.90
CA THR A 193 17.54 14.06 -8.35
C THR A 193 18.54 15.12 -8.82
N ARG A 194 18.91 15.12 -10.10
CA ARG A 194 19.69 16.22 -10.72
C ARG A 194 19.01 17.59 -10.58
N LYS A 195 17.68 17.62 -10.54
CA LYS A 195 16.91 18.85 -10.30
C LYS A 195 17.16 19.37 -8.89
N ALA A 196 17.06 18.50 -7.89
CA ALA A 196 17.33 18.84 -6.49
C ALA A 196 18.81 19.23 -6.27
N ALA A 197 19.74 18.67 -7.06
CA ALA A 197 21.15 19.08 -7.03
C ALA A 197 21.40 20.54 -7.44
N ARG A 198 20.49 21.13 -8.22
CA ARG A 198 20.54 22.55 -8.63
C ARG A 198 19.87 23.47 -7.60
N GLU A 199 19.18 22.92 -6.61
CA GLU A 199 18.64 23.71 -5.50
C GLU A 199 19.79 24.15 -4.57
N HIS A 200 19.56 25.21 -3.80
CA HIS A 200 20.59 25.72 -2.89
C HIS A 200 21.04 24.61 -1.92
N PRO A 201 22.37 24.41 -1.69
CA PRO A 201 22.90 23.39 -0.79
C PRO A 201 22.23 23.40 0.60
N ASP A 202 21.89 24.58 1.11
CA ASP A 202 21.19 24.76 2.39
C ASP A 202 19.79 24.12 2.41
N GLN A 203 19.07 24.11 1.29
CA GLN A 203 17.75 23.49 1.20
C GLN A 203 17.86 21.97 1.29
N LEU A 204 18.83 21.37 0.59
CA LEU A 204 19.13 19.94 0.71
C LEU A 204 19.56 19.58 2.13
N HIS A 205 20.46 20.37 2.72
CA HIS A 205 20.89 20.16 4.11
C HIS A 205 19.71 20.18 5.08
N ARG A 206 18.83 21.18 4.99
CA ARG A 206 17.61 21.26 5.81
C ARG A 206 16.66 20.09 5.56
N LEU A 207 16.55 19.62 4.32
CA LEU A 207 15.71 18.48 3.99
C LEU A 207 16.19 17.21 4.71
N PHE A 208 17.49 16.91 4.65
CA PHE A 208 18.05 15.73 5.32
C PHE A 208 18.11 15.89 6.84
N TYR A 209 18.28 17.11 7.35
CA TYR A 209 18.07 17.41 8.77
C TYR A 209 16.64 17.08 9.23
N VAL A 210 15.63 17.46 8.46
CA VAL A 210 14.23 17.09 8.75
C VAL A 210 14.06 15.57 8.77
N ALA A 211 14.66 14.85 7.83
CA ALA A 211 14.61 13.39 7.79
C ALA A 211 15.23 12.73 9.02
N ALA A 212 16.44 13.18 9.41
CA ALA A 212 17.14 12.67 10.58
C ALA A 212 16.36 12.91 11.88
N THR A 213 15.79 14.10 12.04
CA THR A 213 14.98 14.46 13.22
C THR A 213 13.60 13.81 13.28
N ARG A 214 13.26 12.90 12.35
CA ARG A 214 12.05 12.06 12.49
C ARG A 214 12.32 10.84 13.38
N ALA A 215 13.57 10.49 13.66
CA ALA A 215 13.94 9.31 14.43
C ALA A 215 13.90 9.59 15.94
N ARG A 216 13.25 8.71 16.71
CA ARG A 216 13.27 8.76 18.19
C ARG A 216 14.35 7.88 18.80
N LYS A 217 14.57 6.68 18.27
CA LYS A 217 15.52 5.70 18.81
C LYS A 217 16.73 5.47 17.91
N GLY A 218 16.54 5.46 16.59
CA GLY A 218 17.64 5.21 15.69
C GLY A 218 17.41 5.65 14.25
N LEU A 219 18.49 6.10 13.62
CA LEU A 219 18.54 6.53 12.23
C LEU A 219 19.43 5.57 11.44
N VAL A 220 18.86 4.96 10.40
CA VAL A 220 19.57 4.07 9.48
C VAL A 220 19.80 4.80 8.16
N LEU A 221 21.07 5.01 7.84
CA LEU A 221 21.50 5.65 6.59
C LEU A 221 21.64 4.59 5.50
N MET A 222 20.80 4.69 4.47
CA MET A 222 20.77 3.74 3.36
C MET A 222 21.83 4.09 2.31
N ASP A 223 22.11 3.14 1.40
CA ASP A 223 22.92 3.43 0.22
C ASP A 223 22.21 4.41 -0.74
N GLN A 224 22.99 5.00 -1.67
CA GLN A 224 22.47 5.91 -2.70
C GLN A 224 21.40 5.28 -3.61
N GLY A 225 21.39 3.95 -3.72
CA GLY A 225 20.59 3.21 -4.68
C GLY A 225 20.81 3.73 -6.10
N LYS A 226 19.70 3.92 -6.83
CA LYS A 226 19.70 4.35 -8.24
C LYS A 226 19.68 5.87 -8.43
N ALA A 227 19.78 6.66 -7.36
CA ALA A 227 19.76 8.11 -7.49
C ALA A 227 21.04 8.63 -8.18
N PRO A 228 20.98 9.73 -8.94
CA PRO A 228 22.17 10.29 -9.59
C PRO A 228 23.14 10.98 -8.63
N HIS A 229 22.67 11.39 -7.45
CA HIS A 229 23.48 12.03 -6.41
C HIS A 229 23.07 11.50 -5.04
N ALA A 230 23.96 11.61 -4.05
CA ALA A 230 23.72 11.26 -2.67
C ALA A 230 24.10 12.41 -1.73
N TYR A 231 23.30 12.60 -0.70
CA TYR A 231 23.60 13.56 0.34
C TYR A 231 24.81 13.10 1.15
N PRO A 232 25.84 13.96 1.32
CA PRO A 232 27.02 13.61 2.09
C PRO A 232 26.68 13.72 3.57
N TRP A 233 26.28 12.61 4.18
CA TRP A 233 26.11 12.55 5.63
C TRP A 233 27.44 12.86 6.34
N PRO A 234 27.40 13.59 7.47
CA PRO A 234 28.58 13.76 8.31
C PRO A 234 29.16 12.39 8.67
N ALA A 235 30.48 12.26 8.64
CA ALA A 235 31.13 11.07 9.16
C ALA A 235 30.74 10.91 10.64
N VAL A 236 30.18 9.76 11.00
CA VAL A 236 29.98 9.39 12.40
C VAL A 236 31.38 9.19 12.99
N ARG A 237 31.86 10.18 13.75
CA ARG A 237 33.22 10.15 14.30
C ARG A 237 33.34 9.38 15.61
N GLU A 238 32.22 9.03 16.26
CA GLU A 238 32.13 8.15 17.43
C GLU A 238 30.64 7.92 17.77
N GLU A 239 30.31 6.82 18.45
CA GLU A 239 29.01 6.66 19.14
C GLU A 239 28.94 7.71 20.24
N VAL A 240 28.08 8.71 20.09
CA VAL A 240 27.80 9.68 21.16
C VAL A 240 26.59 9.16 21.93
N GLU A 241 26.83 8.44 23.03
CA GLU A 241 25.81 8.30 24.07
C GLU A 241 25.57 9.69 24.66
N VAL A 242 24.43 10.28 24.30
CA VAL A 242 23.96 11.52 24.92
C VAL A 242 23.25 11.13 26.20
N ASP A 243 23.94 11.25 27.33
CA ASP A 243 23.30 11.24 28.65
C ASP A 243 22.32 12.42 28.71
N VAL A 244 21.04 12.08 28.75
CA VAL A 244 19.96 13.05 28.90
C VAL A 244 19.81 13.30 30.40
N TRP A 245 20.25 14.48 30.85
CA TRP A 245 20.10 14.97 32.23
C TRP A 245 18.64 15.24 32.60
#